data_AF-A0A7S0IZM4-F1
#
_entry.id   AF-A0A7S0IZM4-F1
#
_cell.length_a   1.000
_cell.length_b   1.000
_cell.length_c   1.000
_cell.angle_alpha   90.00
_cell.angle_beta   90.00
_cell.angle_gamma   90.00
#
_symmetry.space_group_name_H-M   'P 1'
#
loop_
_entity.id
_entity.type
_entity.pdbx_description
1 polymer ?
#
loop_
_entity_poly.entity_id
_entity_poly.type
_entity_poly.pdbx_seq_one_letter_code
_entity_poly.pdbx_strand_id
1 'polypeptide(L)'
;RDAKTMLLILLLSTSILSEPHGWLSPDGRNGACRTPGDNHGSYDEVWDQTLTVCQSRCIESPECVAIEYTQLGPKFWRCELHKEVPTHTVPIAGNVCYLKPSKGRAAVWKRQQQLQAHSAVSATILQYGRAELLPPPPPVIVAAKPPPPYPPLDKTWAAHMAAGSAAAPRAQRPPSTASAYSTQPPRGQAHGVQQPQQLPRTQPPAPPRQCSCQYDVILIGSSVAFGQMAHGDFGWSSMLQRALQQRYGLTFLNAAVPGSDTHLAMNTLRSARLAACKSRAVVIGLAPANQGLRRATTLHEAETVASNFLSGLRELVDLVKQRGSVVFLGGVYPNGAYSPQLHAEVLHDVHETMQTWGLPLFNFLSVTENPLAMGQWLPGISADAGHPNTQGHTLMYNAIDISLFANLQCPLI
;
A
#
# COMPACT_ATOMS: atom_id res chain seq x y z
N ARG A 1 6.39 -16.45 49.74
CA ARG A 1 7.36 -16.62 48.63
C ARG A 1 6.70 -16.00 47.44
N ASP A 2 7.02 -14.72 47.24
CA ASP A 2 6.03 -13.70 46.91
C ASP A 2 6.02 -13.34 45.43
N ALA A 3 4.84 -12.94 44.96
CA ALA A 3 4.53 -12.39 43.64
C ALA A 3 5.33 -11.12 43.25
N LYS A 4 6.32 -10.70 44.05
CA LYS A 4 7.23 -9.58 43.76
C LYS A 4 8.42 -9.97 42.88
N THR A 5 8.79 -11.25 42.80
CA THR A 5 9.94 -11.67 41.97
C THR A 5 9.57 -11.87 40.49
N MET A 6 8.29 -12.06 40.16
CA MET A 6 7.86 -12.24 38.77
C MET A 6 7.64 -10.93 38.01
N LEU A 7 7.53 -9.79 38.73
CA LEU A 7 7.38 -8.47 38.12
C LEU A 7 8.72 -7.80 37.76
N LEU A 8 9.84 -8.31 38.29
CA LEU A 8 11.17 -7.74 38.05
C LEU A 8 11.86 -8.31 36.79
N ILE A 9 11.39 -9.43 36.25
CA ILE A 9 11.90 -10.03 35.00
C ILE A 9 11.20 -9.45 33.76
N LEU A 10 10.07 -8.77 33.93
CA LEU A 10 9.32 -8.11 32.83
C LEU A 10 9.75 -6.65 32.58
N LEU A 11 10.71 -6.10 33.33
CA LEU A 11 11.13 -4.69 33.22
C LEU A 11 12.62 -4.48 32.88
N LEU A 12 13.36 -5.53 32.48
CA LEU A 12 14.80 -5.41 32.15
C LEU A 12 15.19 -5.90 30.75
N SER A 13 14.25 -6.03 29.81
CA SER A 13 14.56 -6.46 28.43
C SER A 13 14.19 -5.45 27.33
N THR A 14 13.66 -4.27 27.66
CA THR A 14 13.25 -3.26 26.66
C THR A 14 14.33 -2.20 26.42
N SER A 15 15.54 -2.64 26.07
CA SER A 15 16.58 -1.76 25.54
C SER A 15 17.42 -2.49 24.48
N ILE A 16 16.75 -3.17 23.56
CA ILE A 16 17.30 -3.31 22.22
C ILE A 16 16.74 -2.13 21.46
N LEU A 17 17.61 -1.15 21.18
CA LEU A 17 17.34 -0.02 20.30
C LEU A 17 16.63 -0.56 19.06
N SER A 18 15.34 -0.26 18.94
CA SER A 18 14.60 -0.48 17.71
C SER A 18 15.22 0.45 16.68
N GLU A 19 16.03 -0.08 15.77
CA GLU A 19 16.40 0.60 14.54
C GLU A 19 15.12 1.18 13.93
N PRO A 20 15.01 2.51 13.80
CA PRO A 20 13.77 3.14 13.39
C PRO A 20 13.51 2.79 11.93
N HIS A 21 12.49 1.95 11.73
CA HIS A 21 12.02 1.45 10.44
C HIS A 21 12.09 2.55 9.36
N GLY A 22 13.01 2.38 8.40
CA GLY A 22 13.17 3.25 7.23
C GLY A 22 14.50 3.98 7.10
N TRP A 23 15.29 4.09 8.18
CA TRP A 23 16.65 4.63 8.15
C TRP A 23 17.65 3.50 7.97
N LEU A 24 18.46 3.54 6.91
CA LEU A 24 19.42 2.47 6.57
C LEU A 24 20.78 3.06 6.29
N SER A 25 21.85 2.37 6.74
CA SER A 25 23.21 2.75 6.36
C SER A 25 23.45 2.47 4.87
N PRO A 26 24.19 3.34 4.15
CA PRO A 26 24.40 3.21 2.69
C PRO A 26 24.95 1.85 2.25
N ASP A 27 25.78 1.22 3.09
CA ASP A 27 26.43 -0.07 2.84
C ASP A 27 26.12 -1.11 3.94
N GLY A 28 25.11 -0.85 4.77
CA GLY A 28 24.69 -1.73 5.86
C GLY A 28 25.67 -1.83 7.04
N ARG A 29 26.66 -0.94 7.15
CA ARG A 29 27.63 -0.92 8.25
C ARG A 29 27.49 0.36 9.07
N ASN A 30 27.87 0.28 10.35
CA ASN A 30 28.01 1.45 11.21
C ASN A 30 29.31 2.19 10.88
N GLY A 31 29.25 3.52 10.91
CA GLY A 31 30.39 4.36 10.65
C GLY A 31 29.99 5.78 10.27
N ALA A 32 31.00 6.57 9.92
CA ALA A 32 30.83 7.93 9.43
C ALA A 32 30.39 7.92 7.95
N CYS A 33 29.49 8.81 7.58
CA CYS A 33 29.01 8.99 6.22
C CYS A 33 30.12 9.50 5.30
N ARG A 34 30.25 8.90 4.13
CA ARG A 34 31.16 9.40 3.08
C ARG A 34 30.47 9.47 1.73
N THR A 35 30.74 10.55 1.00
CA THR A 35 30.30 10.75 -0.39
C THR A 35 31.32 10.12 -1.35
N PRO A 36 31.07 10.11 -2.68
CA PRO A 36 32.05 9.60 -3.65
C PRO A 36 33.43 10.27 -3.49
N GLY A 37 34.49 9.46 -3.50
CA GLY A 37 35.87 9.94 -3.34
C GLY A 37 36.29 10.23 -1.90
N ASP A 38 35.64 9.59 -0.92
CA ASP A 38 35.95 9.65 0.53
C ASP A 38 35.83 11.04 1.17
N ASN A 39 35.06 11.93 0.55
CA ASN A 39 34.77 13.25 1.11
C ASN A 39 33.67 13.18 2.18
N HIS A 40 33.65 14.18 3.05
CA HIS A 40 32.61 14.32 4.08
C HIS A 40 31.29 14.89 3.50
N GLY A 41 31.34 15.48 2.29
CA GLY A 41 30.22 16.17 1.67
C GLY A 41 29.82 17.46 2.41
N SER A 42 28.77 18.11 1.93
CA SER A 42 28.13 19.24 2.60
C SER A 42 27.08 18.79 3.62
N TYR A 43 27.12 19.38 4.83
CA TYR A 43 26.18 19.08 5.92
C TYR A 43 25.97 20.29 6.83
N ASP A 44 24.81 20.33 7.51
CA ASP A 44 24.59 21.22 8.65
C ASP A 44 24.80 20.45 9.96
N GLU A 45 25.38 21.06 10.97
CA GLU A 45 25.69 20.42 12.24
C GLU A 45 24.76 20.91 13.36
N VAL A 46 24.16 19.98 14.12
CA VAL A 46 23.34 20.27 15.29
C VAL A 46 23.77 19.42 16.48
N TRP A 47 23.73 20.01 17.67
CA TRP A 47 24.28 19.45 18.90
C TRP A 47 23.20 19.12 19.94
N ASP A 48 23.54 18.20 20.84
CA ASP A 48 22.76 17.80 22.01
C ASP A 48 21.32 17.36 21.69
N GLN A 49 21.15 16.72 20.53
CA GLN A 49 19.88 16.12 20.11
C GLN A 49 19.92 14.60 20.26
N THR A 50 18.76 13.99 20.51
CA THR A 50 18.61 12.53 20.41
C THR A 50 18.64 12.09 18.94
N LEU A 51 18.96 10.81 18.68
CA LEU A 51 18.92 10.23 17.33
C LEU A 51 17.55 10.47 16.66
N THR A 52 16.46 10.30 17.40
CA THR A 52 15.10 10.53 16.89
C THR A 52 14.89 11.97 16.46
N VAL A 53 15.39 12.95 17.21
CA VAL A 53 15.28 14.37 16.84
C VAL A 53 16.15 14.71 15.64
N CYS A 54 17.34 14.11 15.54
CA CYS A 54 18.20 14.20 14.36
C CYS A 54 17.47 13.72 13.09
N GLN A 55 16.81 12.56 13.18
CA GLN A 55 15.99 12.00 12.10
C GLN A 55 14.78 12.89 11.75
N SER A 56 14.06 13.41 12.74
CA SER A 56 12.94 14.34 12.53
C SER A 56 13.38 15.57 11.74
N ARG A 57 14.48 16.20 12.17
CA ARG A 57 15.03 17.40 11.51
C ARG A 57 15.42 17.12 10.07
N CYS A 58 16.06 15.99 9.81
CA CYS A 58 16.39 15.60 8.44
C CYS A 58 15.14 15.33 7.59
N ILE A 59 14.10 14.72 8.16
CA ILE A 59 12.83 14.49 7.46
C ILE A 59 12.13 15.81 7.09
N GLU A 60 12.16 16.79 7.99
CA GLU A 60 11.56 18.12 7.78
C GLU A 60 12.37 18.99 6.83
N SER A 61 13.69 18.84 6.83
CA SER A 61 14.59 19.56 5.94
C SER A 61 14.48 19.04 4.49
N PRO A 62 14.13 19.89 3.51
CA PRO A 62 14.06 19.48 2.11
C PRO A 62 15.44 19.19 1.49
N GLU A 63 16.49 19.80 2.03
CA GLU A 63 17.88 19.63 1.59
C GLU A 63 18.58 18.43 2.25
N CYS A 64 18.10 17.97 3.40
CA CYS A 64 18.69 16.80 4.05
C CYS A 64 18.35 15.50 3.31
N VAL A 65 19.37 14.69 3.03
CA VAL A 65 19.29 13.39 2.36
C VAL A 65 19.85 12.23 3.18
N ALA A 66 20.61 12.52 4.24
CA ALA A 66 21.13 11.53 5.19
C ALA A 66 21.51 12.19 6.53
N ILE A 67 21.70 11.38 7.56
CA ILE A 67 22.25 11.83 8.84
C ILE A 67 23.53 11.06 9.20
N GLU A 68 24.49 11.74 9.82
CA GLU A 68 25.54 11.12 10.61
C GLU A 68 25.31 11.47 12.09
N TYR A 69 25.09 10.47 12.92
CA TYR A 69 24.88 10.65 14.35
C TYR A 69 26.08 10.11 15.12
N THR A 70 26.73 10.98 15.88
CA THR A 70 28.01 10.70 16.54
C THR A 70 27.90 10.92 18.04
N GLN A 71 28.37 9.95 18.82
CA GLN A 71 28.53 10.11 20.27
C GLN A 71 29.94 10.63 20.60
N LEU A 72 30.02 11.87 21.08
CA LEU A 72 31.26 12.52 21.50
C LEU A 72 31.39 12.44 23.03
N GLY A 73 31.98 11.36 23.52
CA GLY A 73 32.13 11.11 24.95
C GLY A 73 30.80 10.73 25.64
N PRO A 74 30.73 10.80 26.99
CA PRO A 74 29.61 10.19 27.73
C PRO A 74 28.29 10.98 27.67
N LYS A 75 28.29 12.23 27.19
CA LYS A 75 27.13 13.13 27.31
C LYS A 75 26.83 14.01 26.10
N PHE A 76 27.67 13.99 25.06
CA PHE A 76 27.47 14.86 23.91
C PHE A 76 27.17 14.03 22.69
N TRP A 77 26.15 14.47 21.95
CA TRP A 77 25.78 13.88 20.68
C TRP A 77 25.76 14.95 19.61
N ARG A 78 26.32 14.60 18.47
CA ARG A 78 26.38 15.45 17.29
C ARG A 78 25.58 14.80 16.18
N CYS A 79 24.82 15.61 15.48
CA CYS A 79 24.02 15.21 14.34
C CYS A 79 24.43 16.07 13.14
N GLU A 80 24.91 15.43 12.09
CA GLU A 80 25.15 16.06 10.79
C GLU A 80 23.97 15.76 9.88
N LEU A 81 23.40 16.80 9.27
CA LEU A 81 22.32 16.73 8.30
C LEU A 81 22.93 16.89 6.90
N HIS A 82 23.23 15.77 6.24
CA HIS A 82 23.92 15.79 4.94
C HIS A 82 23.00 16.28 3.82
N LYS A 83 23.54 17.12 2.94
CA LYS A 83 22.89 17.66 1.74
C LYS A 83 23.29 16.91 0.45
N GLU A 84 24.29 16.06 0.56
CA GLU A 84 24.78 15.17 -0.49
C GLU A 84 24.60 13.72 -0.05
N VAL A 85 24.27 12.84 -0.99
CA VAL A 85 23.97 11.43 -0.68
C VAL A 85 25.27 10.69 -0.34
N PRO A 86 25.44 10.16 0.88
CA PRO A 86 26.56 9.30 1.20
C PRO A 86 26.45 7.96 0.44
N THR A 87 27.57 7.45 -0.06
CA THR A 87 27.63 6.18 -0.80
C THR A 87 28.12 5.02 0.04
N HIS A 88 28.83 5.29 1.14
CA HIS A 88 29.41 4.26 1.99
C HIS A 88 29.69 4.79 3.39
N THR A 89 30.11 3.89 4.28
CA THR A 89 30.55 4.25 5.64
C THR A 89 32.03 3.96 5.85
N VAL A 90 32.68 4.81 6.66
CA VAL A 90 34.01 4.57 7.20
C VAL A 90 33.87 4.14 8.66
N PRO A 91 34.45 3.01 9.09
CA PRO A 91 34.22 2.44 10.42
C PRO A 91 34.89 3.29 11.51
N ILE A 92 34.15 4.27 12.02
CA ILE A 92 34.52 5.10 13.17
C ILE A 92 33.61 4.72 14.33
N ALA A 93 34.21 4.29 15.44
CA ALA A 93 33.45 3.87 16.61
C ALA A 93 32.66 5.04 17.20
N GLY A 94 31.36 4.82 17.44
CA GLY A 94 30.45 5.84 17.95
C GLY A 94 29.72 6.65 16.88
N ASN A 95 30.02 6.42 15.59
CA ASN A 95 29.33 7.06 14.47
C ASN A 95 28.32 6.07 13.85
N VAL A 96 27.16 6.57 13.48
CA VAL A 96 26.18 5.86 12.65
C VAL A 96 25.72 6.75 11.51
N CYS A 97 25.74 6.21 10.29
CA CYS A 97 25.29 6.88 9.09
C CYS A 97 23.96 6.28 8.65
N TYR A 98 22.96 7.12 8.38
CA TYR A 98 21.67 6.68 7.89
C TYR A 98 21.18 7.55 6.73
N LEU A 99 20.76 6.90 5.65
CA LEU A 99 20.06 7.54 4.54
C LEU A 99 18.65 7.94 4.96
N LYS A 100 18.22 9.11 4.51
CA LYS A 100 16.85 9.58 4.71
C LYS A 100 15.86 8.63 4.03
N PRO A 101 14.81 8.17 4.73
CA PRO A 101 13.80 7.32 4.14
C PRO A 101 13.12 8.01 2.95
N SER A 102 12.71 7.20 1.96
CA SER A 102 11.84 7.64 0.86
C SER A 102 10.55 8.26 1.41
N LYS A 103 9.86 9.10 0.61
CA LYS A 103 8.66 9.83 1.05
C LYS A 103 7.58 8.91 1.66
N GLY A 104 7.44 7.68 1.17
CA GLY A 104 6.54 6.65 1.74
C GLY A 104 6.98 6.18 3.13
N ARG A 105 8.24 5.75 3.28
CA ARG A 105 8.84 5.36 4.57
C ARG A 105 8.81 6.49 5.62
N ALA A 106 9.05 7.74 5.21
CA ALA A 106 8.97 8.90 6.10
C ALA A 106 7.53 9.15 6.60
N ALA A 107 6.51 8.88 5.79
CA ALA A 107 5.10 9.02 6.18
C ALA A 107 4.67 7.92 7.17
N VAL A 108 5.13 6.68 6.96
CA VAL A 108 4.90 5.55 7.89
C VAL A 108 5.55 5.83 9.24
N TRP A 109 6.81 6.28 9.24
CA TRP A 109 7.53 6.66 10.46
C TRP A 109 6.84 7.82 11.19
N LYS A 110 6.38 8.87 10.49
CA LYS A 110 5.63 9.99 11.10
C LYS A 110 4.34 9.48 11.76
N ARG A 111 3.63 8.57 11.10
CA ARG A 111 2.41 7.95 11.64
C ARG A 111 2.71 7.06 12.85
N GLN A 112 3.80 6.30 12.82
CA GLN A 112 4.24 5.47 13.96
C GLN A 112 4.65 6.33 15.17
N GLN A 113 5.35 7.45 14.96
CA GLN A 113 5.66 8.40 16.04
C GLN A 113 4.40 9.02 16.63
N GLN A 114 3.44 9.41 15.80
CA GLN A 114 2.14 9.89 16.28
C GLN A 114 1.41 8.82 17.09
N LEU A 115 1.40 7.56 16.64
CA LEU A 115 0.78 6.46 17.38
C LEU A 115 1.49 6.17 18.72
N GLN A 116 2.82 6.24 18.76
CA GLN A 116 3.61 6.11 19.99
C GLN A 116 3.36 7.26 20.96
N ALA A 117 3.24 8.50 20.46
CA ALA A 117 2.85 9.65 21.29
C ALA A 117 1.44 9.49 21.87
N HIS A 118 0.47 9.02 21.08
CA HIS A 118 -0.91 8.75 21.54
C HIS A 118 -0.98 7.57 22.54
N SER A 119 -0.13 6.56 22.37
CA SER A 119 -0.03 5.42 23.30
C SER A 119 0.59 5.84 24.64
N ALA A 120 1.59 6.74 24.63
CA ALA A 120 2.16 7.33 25.85
C ALA A 120 1.14 8.19 26.63
N VAL A 121 0.27 8.93 25.93
CA VAL A 121 -0.84 9.67 26.56
C VAL A 121 -1.88 8.71 27.15
N SER A 122 -2.21 7.61 26.45
CA SER A 122 -3.17 6.61 26.95
C SER A 122 -2.63 5.80 28.14
N ALA A 123 -1.33 5.50 28.17
CA ALA A 123 -0.66 4.85 29.29
C ALA A 123 -0.64 5.76 30.54
N THR A 124 -0.50 7.08 30.34
CA THR A 124 -0.58 8.07 31.43
C THR A 124 -2.00 8.16 32.01
N ILE A 125 -3.04 8.06 31.18
CA ILE A 125 -4.45 8.05 31.62
C ILE A 125 -4.79 6.76 32.39
N LEU A 126 -4.20 5.62 32.02
CA LEU A 126 -4.39 4.35 32.75
C LEU A 126 -3.63 4.31 34.10
N GLN A 127 -2.60 5.13 34.28
CA GLN A 127 -1.82 5.19 35.51
C GLN A 127 -2.44 6.13 36.57
N TYR A 128 -3.28 7.09 36.16
CA TYR A 128 -4.03 7.98 37.03
C TYR A 128 -5.54 7.72 36.92
N GLY A 129 -5.99 6.62 37.53
CA GLY A 129 -7.40 6.27 37.59
C GLY A 129 -8.23 7.23 38.49
N ARG A 130 -9.43 7.55 37.98
CA ARG A 130 -10.63 8.07 38.69
C ARG A 130 -10.53 9.46 39.32
N ALA A 131 -10.80 10.48 38.51
CA ALA A 131 -11.73 11.52 38.90
C ALA A 131 -12.94 11.43 37.97
N GLU A 132 -14.15 11.32 38.51
CA GLU A 132 -15.40 11.45 37.75
C GLU A 132 -15.44 12.83 37.09
N LEU A 133 -15.08 12.87 35.80
CA LEU A 133 -15.37 14.00 34.93
C LEU A 133 -16.52 13.57 34.03
N LEU A 134 -17.61 14.35 34.13
CA LEU A 134 -18.77 14.27 33.26
C LEU A 134 -18.34 14.14 31.78
N PRO A 135 -19.08 13.37 30.96
CA PRO A 135 -18.71 13.19 29.56
C PRO A 135 -18.66 14.56 28.88
N PRO A 136 -17.59 14.86 28.11
CA PRO A 136 -17.54 16.09 27.33
C PRO A 136 -18.68 16.11 26.30
N PRO A 137 -19.20 17.30 25.95
CA PRO A 137 -20.21 17.41 24.89
C PRO A 137 -19.65 16.85 23.57
N PRO A 138 -20.50 16.28 22.70
CA PRO A 138 -20.06 15.69 21.44
C PRO A 138 -19.31 16.73 20.60
N PRO A 139 -18.21 16.35 19.94
CA PRO A 139 -17.45 17.27 19.11
C PRO A 139 -18.33 17.77 17.96
N VAL A 140 -18.36 19.09 17.79
CA VAL A 140 -18.89 19.72 16.59
C VAL A 140 -18.02 19.24 15.43
N ILE A 141 -18.59 18.40 14.56
CA ILE A 141 -17.94 17.95 13.33
C ILE A 141 -17.84 19.17 12.41
N VAL A 142 -16.70 19.87 12.47
CA VAL A 142 -16.30 20.77 11.40
C VAL A 142 -15.70 19.90 10.31
N ALA A 143 -16.41 19.81 9.18
CA ALA A 143 -15.96 19.07 8.00
C ALA A 143 -14.55 19.52 7.60
N ALA A 144 -13.55 18.66 7.81
CA ALA A 144 -12.22 18.89 7.28
C ALA A 144 -12.31 18.85 5.75
N LYS A 145 -11.85 19.94 5.12
CA LYS A 145 -11.77 20.04 3.66
C LYS A 145 -10.83 18.93 3.15
N PRO A 146 -11.21 18.16 2.11
CA PRO A 146 -10.34 17.12 1.58
C PRO A 146 -9.00 17.72 1.13
N PRO A 147 -7.87 17.01 1.33
CA PRO A 147 -6.58 17.45 0.83
C PRO A 147 -6.63 17.59 -0.70
N PRO A 148 -5.88 18.54 -1.28
CA PRO A 148 -5.85 18.71 -2.72
C PRO A 148 -5.35 17.42 -3.39
N PRO A 149 -5.89 17.06 -4.56
CA PRO A 149 -5.41 15.88 -5.29
C PRO A 149 -3.93 16.05 -5.65
N TYR A 150 -3.12 15.04 -5.34
CA TYR A 150 -1.74 14.97 -5.80
C TYR A 150 -1.70 14.86 -7.33
N PRO A 151 -0.68 15.46 -7.98
CA PRO A 151 -0.60 15.44 -9.43
C PRO A 151 -0.45 13.99 -9.95
N PRO A 152 -1.07 13.66 -11.08
CA PRO A 152 -0.93 12.35 -11.70
C PRO A 152 0.54 12.06 -12.09
N LEU A 153 0.87 10.76 -12.09
CA LEU A 153 2.21 10.19 -12.36
C LEU A 153 2.79 10.53 -13.74
N ASP A 154 2.00 11.11 -14.63
CA ASP A 154 2.43 11.60 -15.94
C ASP A 154 3.33 12.84 -15.85
N LYS A 155 3.21 13.64 -14.78
CA LYS A 155 3.95 14.92 -14.65
C LYS A 155 5.37 14.80 -14.09
N THR A 156 5.69 13.74 -13.35
CA THR A 156 7.05 13.49 -12.85
C THR A 156 7.96 12.87 -13.91
N TRP A 157 7.40 12.18 -14.90
CA TRP A 157 8.15 11.56 -16.00
C TRP A 157 8.59 12.58 -17.07
N ALA A 158 7.75 13.57 -17.38
CA ALA A 158 8.07 14.61 -18.36
C ALA A 158 9.26 15.50 -17.95
N ALA A 159 9.45 15.71 -16.64
CA ALA A 159 10.54 16.53 -16.10
C ALA A 159 11.92 15.87 -16.26
N HIS A 160 11.99 14.53 -16.28
CA HIS A 160 13.25 13.79 -16.49
C HIS A 160 13.59 13.58 -17.97
N MET A 161 12.58 13.47 -18.85
CA MET A 161 12.81 13.36 -20.30
C MET A 161 13.20 14.70 -20.96
N ALA A 162 12.79 15.84 -20.39
CA ALA A 162 13.14 17.16 -20.91
C ALA A 162 14.60 17.57 -20.67
N ALA A 163 15.34 16.88 -19.79
CA ALA A 163 16.73 17.20 -19.45
C ALA A 163 17.76 16.57 -20.40
N GLY A 164 17.34 15.72 -21.33
CA GLY A 164 18.25 14.97 -22.18
C GLY A 164 17.73 14.77 -23.60
N SER A 165 17.74 15.82 -24.42
CA SER A 165 18.02 15.76 -25.87
C SER A 165 17.88 17.14 -26.51
N ALA A 166 19.01 17.67 -26.98
CA ALA A 166 19.08 18.84 -27.85
C ALA A 166 18.86 18.45 -29.33
N ALA A 167 18.04 19.26 -30.04
CA ALA A 167 18.06 19.62 -31.49
C ALA A 167 18.07 18.48 -32.56
N ALA A 168 17.37 18.48 -33.72
CA ALA A 168 16.60 19.43 -34.55
C ALA A 168 15.79 18.63 -35.63
N PRO A 169 15.23 19.19 -36.74
CA PRO A 169 13.88 19.74 -36.80
C PRO A 169 12.96 19.26 -37.97
N ARG A 170 11.66 19.58 -37.80
CA ARG A 170 10.62 19.99 -38.78
C ARG A 170 10.15 19.04 -39.91
N ALA A 171 8.82 18.88 -39.98
CA ALA A 171 8.00 19.36 -41.10
C ALA A 171 6.56 19.66 -40.64
N GLN A 172 6.02 20.77 -41.14
CA GLN A 172 4.73 21.41 -40.80
C GLN A 172 3.63 21.00 -41.79
N ARG A 173 2.35 21.07 -41.39
CA ARG A 173 1.24 21.74 -42.13
C ARG A 173 -0.11 21.70 -41.36
N PRO A 174 -1.11 22.55 -41.71
CA PRO A 174 -1.84 23.41 -40.77
C PRO A 174 -3.36 23.11 -40.64
N PRO A 175 -4.11 23.84 -39.79
CA PRO A 175 -5.54 23.61 -39.56
C PRO A 175 -6.45 24.64 -40.27
N SER A 176 -7.72 24.30 -40.47
CA SER A 176 -8.80 25.22 -40.85
C SER A 176 -10.11 24.78 -40.18
N THR A 177 -10.57 25.49 -39.15
CA THR A 177 -11.58 26.58 -39.14
C THR A 177 -13.00 26.11 -38.85
N ALA A 178 -13.58 26.78 -37.86
CA ALA A 178 -14.94 26.72 -37.36
C ALA A 178 -16.02 27.07 -38.40
N SER A 179 -17.27 26.71 -38.09
CA SER A 179 -18.37 27.65 -38.31
C SER A 179 -19.58 27.32 -37.43
N ALA A 180 -20.07 28.36 -36.77
CA ALA A 180 -21.32 28.41 -36.02
C ALA A 180 -22.44 28.92 -36.95
N TYR A 181 -23.69 28.49 -36.74
CA TYR A 181 -24.86 29.28 -37.13
C TYR A 181 -26.02 29.08 -36.15
N SER A 182 -26.47 30.22 -35.64
CA SER A 182 -27.71 30.48 -34.91
C SER A 182 -28.77 31.00 -35.89
N THR A 183 -30.05 30.97 -35.48
CA THR A 183 -31.23 31.80 -35.84
C THR A 183 -32.49 30.89 -35.82
N GLN A 184 -33.68 31.21 -35.30
CA GLN A 184 -34.52 32.42 -35.28
C GLN A 184 -35.61 32.37 -34.15
N PRO A 185 -36.47 33.43 -33.97
CA PRO A 185 -37.23 33.75 -32.74
C PRO A 185 -38.80 33.65 -32.90
N PRO A 186 -39.71 34.46 -32.26
CA PRO A 186 -40.67 33.95 -31.25
C PRO A 186 -42.18 34.28 -31.49
N ARG A 187 -43.01 33.85 -30.51
CA ARG A 187 -44.38 34.30 -30.08
C ARG A 187 -45.60 33.43 -30.46
N GLY A 188 -46.50 33.25 -29.48
CA GLY A 188 -47.92 32.95 -29.68
C GLY A 188 -48.57 32.24 -28.47
N GLN A 189 -49.39 32.96 -27.69
CA GLN A 189 -50.18 32.44 -26.56
C GLN A 189 -51.41 31.65 -27.05
N ALA A 190 -51.78 30.59 -26.34
CA ALA A 190 -53.13 30.03 -26.36
C ALA A 190 -53.51 29.51 -24.97
N HIS A 191 -54.60 30.07 -24.43
CA HIS A 191 -55.28 29.58 -23.24
C HIS A 191 -55.88 28.19 -23.50
N GLY A 192 -55.56 27.22 -22.66
CA GLY A 192 -56.07 25.85 -22.70
C GLY A 192 -56.43 25.35 -21.30
N VAL A 193 -57.62 24.79 -21.20
CA VAL A 193 -58.32 24.34 -19.99
C VAL A 193 -57.55 23.24 -19.25
N GLN A 194 -57.62 23.27 -17.91
CA GLN A 194 -57.00 22.33 -16.98
C GLN A 194 -57.45 20.87 -17.22
N GLN A 195 -56.49 19.95 -17.34
CA GLN A 195 -56.70 18.54 -17.02
C GLN A 195 -56.18 18.28 -15.60
N PRO A 196 -56.89 17.49 -14.77
CA PRO A 196 -56.41 17.13 -13.44
C PRO A 196 -55.10 16.35 -13.56
N GLN A 197 -54.06 16.86 -12.89
CA GLN A 197 -52.79 16.18 -12.74
C GLN A 197 -53.04 14.81 -12.10
N GLN A 198 -52.86 13.74 -12.88
CA GLN A 198 -52.75 12.40 -12.33
C GLN A 198 -51.53 12.39 -11.40
N LEU A 199 -51.77 12.07 -10.13
CA LEU A 199 -50.73 11.73 -9.17
C LEU A 199 -49.73 10.76 -9.85
N PRO A 200 -48.40 10.95 -9.69
CA PRO A 200 -47.44 10.05 -10.27
C PRO A 200 -47.76 8.63 -9.81
N ARG A 201 -48.12 7.74 -10.74
CA ARG A 201 -48.20 6.32 -10.44
C ARG A 201 -46.85 5.94 -9.87
N THR A 202 -46.83 5.55 -8.60
CA THR A 202 -45.67 4.90 -7.98
C THR A 202 -45.29 3.74 -8.90
N GLN A 203 -44.18 3.90 -9.62
CA GLN A 203 -43.62 2.80 -10.40
C GLN A 203 -43.41 1.65 -9.41
N PRO A 204 -43.82 0.41 -9.77
CA PRO A 204 -43.48 -0.75 -8.98
C PRO A 204 -41.96 -0.75 -8.75
N PRO A 205 -41.47 -1.11 -7.55
CA PRO A 205 -40.04 -1.18 -7.30
C PRO A 205 -39.40 -2.02 -8.39
N ALA A 206 -38.31 -1.51 -8.96
CA ALA A 206 -37.55 -2.20 -9.99
C ALA A 206 -37.29 -3.66 -9.56
N PRO A 207 -37.37 -4.63 -10.48
CA PRO A 207 -37.15 -6.03 -10.14
C PRO A 207 -35.81 -6.19 -9.39
N PRO A 208 -35.74 -7.13 -8.42
CA PRO A 208 -34.57 -7.28 -7.57
C PRO A 208 -33.32 -7.48 -8.43
N ARG A 209 -32.25 -6.75 -8.08
CA ARG A 209 -30.94 -6.81 -8.74
C ARG A 209 -30.46 -8.27 -8.76
N GLN A 210 -30.56 -8.94 -9.91
CA GLN A 210 -30.15 -10.35 -10.02
C GLN A 210 -28.72 -10.44 -10.56
N CYS A 211 -27.85 -10.99 -9.72
CA CYS A 211 -26.57 -11.51 -10.16
C CYS A 211 -26.85 -12.65 -11.16
N SER A 212 -26.17 -12.65 -12.31
CA SER A 212 -26.28 -13.75 -13.27
C SER A 212 -25.35 -14.93 -12.93
N CYS A 213 -24.52 -14.78 -11.89
CA CYS A 213 -23.57 -15.80 -11.49
C CYS A 213 -24.09 -16.65 -10.34
N GLN A 214 -23.75 -17.95 -10.37
CA GLN A 214 -23.96 -18.87 -9.26
C GLN A 214 -23.03 -18.61 -8.06
N TYR A 215 -22.04 -17.71 -8.22
CA TYR A 215 -21.07 -17.36 -7.19
C TYR A 215 -21.16 -15.86 -6.88
N ASP A 216 -21.32 -15.52 -5.60
CA ASP A 216 -21.34 -14.15 -5.13
C ASP A 216 -19.94 -13.52 -5.20
N VAL A 217 -18.90 -14.31 -4.92
CA VAL A 217 -17.50 -13.89 -4.93
C VAL A 217 -16.67 -14.81 -5.81
N ILE A 218 -15.84 -14.23 -6.67
CA ILE A 218 -14.84 -14.96 -7.46
C ILE A 218 -13.46 -14.53 -7.01
N LEU A 219 -12.54 -15.47 -6.83
CA LEU A 219 -11.12 -15.20 -6.67
C LEU A 219 -10.38 -15.59 -7.94
N ILE A 220 -9.63 -14.67 -8.51
CA ILE A 220 -8.58 -14.96 -9.50
C ILE A 220 -7.23 -14.70 -8.87
N GLY A 221 -6.20 -15.44 -9.27
CA GLY A 221 -4.89 -15.29 -8.65
C GLY A 221 -3.89 -16.37 -9.04
N SER A 222 -2.76 -16.39 -8.35
CA SER A 222 -1.65 -17.31 -8.57
C SER A 222 -1.69 -18.53 -7.64
N SER A 223 -0.57 -19.26 -7.50
CA SER A 223 -0.44 -20.44 -6.64
C SER A 223 -0.74 -20.16 -5.17
N VAL A 224 -0.35 -18.98 -4.66
CA VAL A 224 -0.63 -18.61 -3.27
C VAL A 224 -2.13 -18.34 -3.06
N ALA A 225 -2.82 -17.77 -4.06
CA ALA A 225 -4.28 -17.62 -4.01
C ALA A 225 -5.01 -18.96 -4.16
N PHE A 226 -4.43 -19.91 -4.89
CA PHE A 226 -4.93 -21.29 -4.97
C PHE A 226 -4.88 -22.00 -3.61
N GLY A 227 -3.89 -21.66 -2.78
CA GLY A 227 -3.65 -22.28 -1.47
C GLY A 227 -2.45 -23.22 -1.44
N GLN A 228 -1.63 -23.21 -2.51
CA GLN A 228 -0.51 -24.13 -2.68
C GLN A 228 0.43 -24.09 -1.46
N MET A 229 0.91 -25.28 -1.08
CA MET A 229 1.79 -25.53 0.07
C MET A 229 1.15 -25.32 1.45
N ALA A 230 -0.13 -24.96 1.53
CA ALA A 230 -0.92 -25.22 2.73
C ALA A 230 -1.27 -26.71 2.81
N HIS A 231 -1.58 -27.19 4.01
CA HIS A 231 -2.04 -28.57 4.20
C HIS A 231 -3.32 -28.83 3.39
N GLY A 232 -3.22 -29.73 2.40
CA GLY A 232 -4.32 -30.07 1.50
C GLY A 232 -4.77 -28.89 0.62
N ASP A 233 -3.86 -27.96 0.31
CA ASP A 233 -4.12 -26.70 -0.41
C ASP A 233 -5.18 -25.81 0.27
N PHE A 234 -5.43 -26.03 1.56
CA PHE A 234 -6.35 -25.22 2.35
C PHE A 234 -5.68 -23.91 2.79
N GLY A 235 -5.55 -22.97 1.86
CA GLY A 235 -4.90 -21.68 2.07
C GLY A 235 -5.81 -20.57 2.58
N TRP A 236 -5.32 -19.32 2.55
CA TRP A 236 -6.06 -18.14 3.02
C TRP A 236 -7.40 -17.94 2.30
N SER A 237 -7.46 -18.30 1.02
CA SER A 237 -8.68 -18.20 0.21
C SER A 237 -9.74 -19.22 0.62
N SER A 238 -9.33 -20.44 0.98
CA SER A 238 -10.23 -21.48 1.52
C SER A 238 -10.79 -21.07 2.89
N MET A 239 -9.96 -20.45 3.73
CA MET A 239 -10.38 -19.87 5.01
C MET A 239 -11.38 -18.71 4.80
N LEU A 240 -11.10 -17.81 3.85
CA LEU A 240 -12.01 -16.73 3.46
C LEU A 240 -13.34 -17.28 2.95
N GLN A 241 -13.32 -18.23 2.01
CA GLN A 241 -14.52 -18.89 1.49
C GLN A 241 -15.40 -19.43 2.62
N ARG A 242 -14.81 -20.17 3.57
CA ARG A 242 -15.56 -20.73 4.71
C ARG A 242 -16.18 -19.63 5.56
N ALA A 243 -15.42 -18.58 5.87
CA ALA A 243 -15.89 -17.47 6.68
C ALA A 243 -17.04 -16.70 6.02
N LEU A 244 -16.95 -16.44 4.72
CA LEU A 244 -17.99 -15.76 3.95
C LEU A 244 -19.28 -16.59 3.87
N GLN A 245 -19.16 -17.90 3.65
CA GLN A 245 -20.32 -18.79 3.66
C GLN A 245 -20.98 -18.86 5.04
N GLN A 246 -20.18 -18.99 6.10
CA GLN A 246 -20.71 -19.13 7.46
C GLN A 246 -21.33 -17.84 8.00
N ARG A 247 -20.72 -16.69 7.71
CA ARG A 247 -21.14 -15.40 8.29
C ARG A 247 -22.21 -14.69 7.45
N TYR A 248 -22.15 -14.83 6.14
CA TYR A 248 -22.98 -14.05 5.21
C TYR A 248 -23.76 -14.91 4.22
N GLY A 249 -23.58 -16.24 4.24
CA GLY A 249 -24.22 -17.13 3.28
C GLY A 249 -23.70 -16.97 1.84
N LEU A 250 -22.57 -16.28 1.65
CA LEU A 250 -22.03 -15.96 0.33
C LEU A 250 -21.34 -17.17 -0.29
N THR A 251 -21.69 -17.45 -1.54
CA THR A 251 -21.04 -18.46 -2.38
C THR A 251 -19.73 -17.94 -2.96
N PHE A 252 -18.73 -18.81 -3.05
CA PHE A 252 -17.36 -18.44 -3.43
C PHE A 252 -16.79 -19.41 -4.45
N LEU A 253 -16.15 -18.88 -5.49
CA LEU A 253 -15.35 -19.65 -6.45
C LEU A 253 -13.89 -19.23 -6.37
N ASN A 254 -13.01 -20.16 -5.99
CA ASN A 254 -11.59 -20.01 -6.24
C ASN A 254 -11.27 -20.44 -7.69
N ALA A 255 -10.98 -19.46 -8.54
CA ALA A 255 -10.54 -19.63 -9.92
C ALA A 255 -9.06 -19.24 -10.10
N ALA A 256 -8.28 -19.23 -9.02
CA ALA A 256 -6.84 -19.00 -9.10
C ALA A 256 -6.15 -20.14 -9.87
N VAL A 257 -5.16 -19.78 -10.69
CA VAL A 257 -4.37 -20.71 -11.48
C VAL A 257 -2.91 -20.57 -11.06
N PRO A 258 -2.27 -21.64 -10.52
CA PRO A 258 -0.85 -21.63 -10.18
C PRO A 258 0.04 -21.08 -11.30
N GLY A 259 0.99 -20.23 -10.96
CA GLY A 259 1.86 -19.56 -11.93
C GLY A 259 1.26 -18.32 -12.62
N SER A 260 0.02 -17.93 -12.33
CA SER A 260 -0.58 -16.75 -12.97
C SER A 260 0.18 -15.47 -12.70
N ASP A 261 0.40 -14.72 -13.78
CA ASP A 261 0.67 -13.29 -13.81
C ASP A 261 -0.64 -12.53 -14.12
N THR A 262 -0.55 -11.22 -14.37
CA THR A 262 -1.73 -10.39 -14.67
C THR A 262 -2.39 -10.76 -16.00
N HIS A 263 -1.62 -11.21 -17.00
CA HIS A 263 -2.13 -11.60 -18.31
C HIS A 263 -2.93 -12.92 -18.24
N LEU A 264 -2.40 -13.94 -17.55
CA LEU A 264 -3.14 -15.20 -17.38
C LEU A 264 -4.39 -15.01 -16.51
N ALA A 265 -4.32 -14.17 -15.47
CA ALA A 265 -5.49 -13.83 -14.67
C ALA A 265 -6.56 -13.09 -15.50
N MET A 266 -6.15 -12.21 -16.42
CA MET A 266 -7.05 -11.54 -17.36
C MET A 266 -7.77 -12.55 -18.26
N ASN A 267 -7.02 -13.50 -18.82
CA ASN A 267 -7.60 -14.57 -19.65
C ASN A 267 -8.54 -15.47 -18.86
N THR A 268 -8.21 -15.78 -17.60
CA THR A 268 -9.09 -16.52 -16.69
C THR A 268 -10.41 -15.78 -16.49
N LEU A 269 -10.36 -14.48 -16.20
CA LEU A 269 -11.54 -13.65 -16.00
C LEU A 269 -12.37 -13.48 -17.29
N ARG A 270 -11.72 -13.52 -18.47
CA ARG A 270 -12.37 -13.48 -19.80
C ARG A 270 -12.83 -14.85 -20.31
N SER A 271 -12.50 -15.95 -19.64
CA SER A 271 -12.93 -17.29 -20.06
C SER A 271 -14.46 -17.35 -20.21
N ALA A 272 -14.97 -18.18 -21.13
CA ALA A 272 -16.41 -18.29 -21.38
C ALA A 272 -17.22 -18.58 -20.10
N ARG A 273 -16.65 -19.36 -19.18
CA ARG A 273 -17.23 -19.67 -17.86
C ARG A 273 -17.41 -18.42 -17.00
N LEU A 274 -16.44 -17.51 -16.98
CA LEU A 274 -16.46 -16.32 -16.11
C LEU A 274 -16.95 -15.05 -16.81
N ALA A 275 -16.91 -14.99 -18.14
CA ALA A 275 -17.34 -13.82 -18.91
C ALA A 275 -18.84 -13.55 -18.79
N ALA A 276 -19.67 -14.60 -18.71
CA ALA A 276 -21.12 -14.50 -18.52
C ALA A 276 -21.53 -14.37 -17.03
N CYS A 277 -20.59 -14.58 -16.11
CA CYS A 277 -20.83 -14.59 -14.67
C CYS A 277 -20.65 -13.16 -14.10
N LYS A 278 -21.78 -12.52 -13.74
CA LYS A 278 -21.78 -11.26 -12.98
C LYS A 278 -21.83 -11.57 -11.48
N SER A 279 -20.66 -11.70 -10.85
CA SER A 279 -20.56 -11.84 -9.38
C SER A 279 -20.71 -10.48 -8.68
N ARG A 280 -21.02 -10.50 -7.39
CA ARG A 280 -21.05 -9.27 -6.57
C ARG A 280 -19.66 -8.70 -6.38
N ALA A 281 -18.67 -9.57 -6.25
CA ALA A 281 -17.28 -9.18 -6.05
C ALA A 281 -16.29 -10.08 -6.79
N VAL A 282 -15.13 -9.52 -7.07
CA VAL A 282 -13.95 -10.25 -7.53
C VAL A 282 -12.76 -9.89 -6.64
N VAL A 283 -12.08 -10.91 -6.12
CA VAL A 283 -10.81 -10.80 -5.41
C VAL A 283 -9.68 -11.09 -6.40
N ILE A 284 -8.66 -10.23 -6.43
CA ILE A 284 -7.47 -10.40 -7.28
C ILE A 284 -6.26 -10.69 -6.38
N GLY A 285 -5.83 -11.94 -6.32
CA GLY A 285 -4.70 -12.41 -5.49
C GLY A 285 -3.45 -12.69 -6.31
N LEU A 286 -2.71 -11.64 -6.68
CA LEU A 286 -1.49 -11.73 -7.49
C LEU A 286 -0.31 -11.03 -6.79
N ALA A 287 0.91 -11.44 -7.14
CA ALA A 287 2.15 -10.82 -6.72
C ALA A 287 3.14 -10.79 -7.90
N PRO A 288 4.12 -9.86 -7.91
CA PRO A 288 5.00 -9.63 -9.06
C PRO A 288 6.01 -10.76 -9.32
N ALA A 289 6.09 -11.78 -8.46
CA ALA A 289 6.98 -12.93 -8.64
C ALA A 289 6.80 -13.63 -10.00
N ASN A 290 5.55 -13.91 -10.41
CA ASN A 290 5.26 -14.55 -11.70
C ASN A 290 5.36 -13.59 -12.88
N GLN A 291 5.20 -12.28 -12.63
CA GLN A 291 5.47 -11.24 -13.63
C GLN A 291 6.96 -11.20 -14.01
N GLY A 292 7.82 -11.75 -13.16
CA GLY A 292 9.25 -11.86 -13.41
C GLY A 292 10.12 -11.27 -12.33
N LEU A 293 9.56 -10.73 -11.24
CA LEU A 293 10.34 -9.93 -10.29
C LEU A 293 11.49 -10.74 -9.71
N ARG A 294 11.26 -12.01 -9.34
CA ARG A 294 12.31 -12.90 -8.80
C ARG A 294 13.51 -13.16 -9.73
N ARG A 295 13.36 -12.83 -11.02
CA ARG A 295 14.38 -13.05 -12.06
C ARG A 295 15.08 -11.75 -12.46
N ALA A 296 14.62 -10.61 -11.96
CA ALA A 296 15.25 -9.33 -12.24
C ALA A 296 16.63 -9.31 -11.55
N THR A 297 17.64 -8.89 -12.30
CA THR A 297 19.01 -8.80 -11.80
C THR A 297 19.49 -7.36 -11.63
N THR A 298 18.73 -6.41 -12.18
CA THR A 298 18.98 -4.98 -12.08
C THR A 298 17.74 -4.23 -11.61
N LEU A 299 17.94 -3.04 -11.04
CA LEU A 299 16.83 -2.18 -10.60
C LEU A 299 15.90 -1.83 -11.75
N HIS A 300 16.45 -1.46 -12.91
CA HIS A 300 15.65 -1.12 -14.08
C HIS A 300 14.75 -2.28 -14.56
N GLU A 301 15.26 -3.53 -14.54
CA GLU A 301 14.46 -4.71 -14.86
C GLU A 301 13.33 -4.92 -13.84
N ALA A 302 13.65 -4.78 -12.54
CA ALA A 302 12.68 -4.94 -11.47
C ALA A 302 11.58 -3.88 -11.53
N GLU A 303 11.94 -2.61 -11.76
CA GLU A 303 11.00 -1.50 -11.97
C GLU A 303 10.12 -1.72 -13.21
N THR A 304 10.70 -2.22 -14.30
CA THR A 304 9.95 -2.57 -15.52
C THR A 304 8.92 -3.67 -15.24
N VAL A 305 9.31 -4.71 -14.48
CA VAL A 305 8.38 -5.77 -14.05
C VAL A 305 7.27 -5.20 -13.17
N ALA A 306 7.60 -4.32 -12.21
CA ALA A 306 6.62 -3.69 -11.33
C ALA A 306 5.63 -2.80 -12.11
N SER A 307 6.12 -2.01 -13.06
CA SER A 307 5.28 -1.20 -13.94
C SER A 307 4.30 -2.07 -14.72
N ASN A 308 4.79 -3.16 -15.34
CA ASN A 308 3.95 -4.10 -16.09
C ASN A 308 2.91 -4.79 -15.18
N PHE A 309 3.32 -5.18 -13.97
CA PHE A 309 2.44 -5.76 -12.96
C PHE A 309 1.32 -4.78 -12.56
N LEU A 310 1.66 -3.53 -12.23
CA LEU A 310 0.70 -2.51 -11.84
C LEU A 310 -0.25 -2.14 -13.00
N SER A 311 0.25 -2.06 -14.23
CA SER A 311 -0.57 -1.84 -15.42
C SER A 311 -1.58 -2.97 -15.61
N GLY A 312 -1.13 -4.23 -15.60
CA GLY A 312 -2.02 -5.38 -15.76
C GLY A 312 -3.04 -5.51 -14.60
N LEU A 313 -2.65 -5.15 -13.38
CA LEU A 313 -3.60 -5.07 -12.26
C LEU A 313 -4.66 -3.99 -12.48
N ARG A 314 -4.31 -2.82 -13.01
CA ARG A 314 -5.30 -1.76 -13.35
C ARG A 314 -6.27 -2.24 -14.42
N GLU A 315 -5.78 -2.91 -15.46
CA GLU A 315 -6.65 -3.48 -16.50
C GLU A 315 -7.64 -4.51 -15.91
N LEU A 316 -7.18 -5.37 -14.99
CA LEU A 316 -8.04 -6.31 -14.27
C LEU A 316 -9.10 -5.58 -13.44
N VAL A 317 -8.69 -4.56 -12.67
CA VAL A 317 -9.59 -3.71 -11.88
C VAL A 317 -10.67 -3.08 -12.77
N ASP A 318 -10.25 -2.52 -13.91
CA ASP A 318 -11.16 -1.86 -14.85
C ASP A 318 -12.14 -2.85 -15.46
N LEU A 319 -11.68 -4.05 -15.85
CA LEU A 319 -12.57 -5.09 -16.35
C LEU A 319 -13.60 -5.52 -15.29
N VAL A 320 -13.20 -5.70 -14.04
CA VAL A 320 -14.11 -6.06 -12.95
C VAL A 320 -15.14 -4.94 -12.71
N LYS A 321 -14.69 -3.68 -12.69
CA LYS A 321 -15.58 -2.52 -12.53
C LYS A 321 -16.55 -2.36 -13.71
N GLN A 322 -16.10 -2.59 -14.94
CA GLN A 322 -16.95 -2.57 -16.14
C GLN A 322 -18.05 -3.64 -16.10
N ARG A 323 -17.81 -4.76 -15.39
CA ARG A 323 -18.82 -5.79 -15.12
C ARG A 323 -19.76 -5.44 -13.96
N GLY A 324 -19.51 -4.32 -13.29
CA GLY A 324 -20.27 -3.80 -12.16
C GLY A 324 -20.01 -4.52 -10.83
N SER A 325 -18.96 -5.32 -10.74
CA SER A 325 -18.57 -6.05 -9.52
C SER A 325 -17.67 -5.19 -8.63
N VAL A 326 -17.74 -5.40 -7.30
CA VAL A 326 -16.80 -4.82 -6.34
C VAL A 326 -15.43 -5.48 -6.48
N VAL A 327 -14.37 -4.67 -6.46
CA VAL A 327 -12.99 -5.15 -6.54
C VAL A 327 -12.37 -5.24 -5.15
N PHE A 328 -11.76 -6.39 -4.85
CA PHE A 328 -10.86 -6.57 -3.72
C PHE A 328 -9.47 -6.93 -4.23
N LEU A 329 -8.44 -6.31 -3.68
CA LEU A 329 -7.06 -6.66 -3.97
C LEU A 329 -6.48 -7.50 -2.84
N GLY A 330 -5.97 -8.68 -3.16
CA GLY A 330 -5.00 -9.35 -2.31
C GLY A 330 -3.68 -8.58 -2.41
N GLY A 331 -3.12 -8.18 -1.27
CA GLY A 331 -1.84 -7.49 -1.26
C GLY A 331 -0.71 -8.37 -1.78
N VAL A 332 0.35 -7.73 -2.24
CA VAL A 332 1.61 -8.43 -2.52
C VAL A 332 2.17 -9.02 -1.23
N TYR A 333 3.09 -9.98 -1.38
CA TYR A 333 3.69 -10.72 -0.29
C TYR A 333 5.16 -11.06 -0.62
N PRO A 334 5.97 -11.44 0.40
CA PRO A 334 7.38 -11.73 0.24
C PRO A 334 7.70 -12.90 -0.69
N ASN A 335 8.97 -13.07 -1.02
CA ASN A 335 9.51 -14.25 -1.66
C ASN A 335 10.92 -14.53 -1.14
N GLY A 336 11.20 -15.78 -0.78
CA GLY A 336 12.49 -16.23 -0.26
C GLY A 336 13.68 -15.99 -1.19
N ALA A 337 13.44 -15.73 -2.48
CA ALA A 337 14.48 -15.40 -3.45
C ALA A 337 14.74 -13.88 -3.58
N TYR A 338 14.00 -13.03 -2.87
CA TYR A 338 14.13 -11.58 -2.99
C TYR A 338 15.33 -11.05 -2.21
N SER A 339 16.22 -10.36 -2.90
CA SER A 339 17.27 -9.58 -2.24
C SER A 339 16.69 -8.30 -1.60
N PRO A 340 17.12 -7.94 -0.38
CA PRO A 340 16.69 -6.71 0.28
C PRO A 340 17.01 -5.43 -0.50
N GLN A 341 18.13 -5.39 -1.24
CA GLN A 341 18.64 -4.20 -1.93
C GLN A 341 18.09 -4.00 -3.35
N LEU A 342 17.14 -4.83 -3.79
CA LEU A 342 16.61 -4.74 -5.15
C LEU A 342 15.14 -5.12 -5.19
N HIS A 343 14.85 -6.39 -4.88
CA HIS A 343 13.51 -6.92 -5.04
C HIS A 343 12.56 -6.40 -3.96
N ALA A 344 13.04 -6.30 -2.73
CA ALA A 344 12.24 -5.80 -1.62
C ALA A 344 11.82 -4.36 -1.85
N GLU A 345 12.73 -3.48 -2.25
CA GLU A 345 12.43 -2.07 -2.53
C GLU A 345 11.28 -1.93 -3.54
N VAL A 346 11.40 -2.63 -4.68
CA VAL A 346 10.37 -2.63 -5.72
C VAL A 346 9.05 -3.27 -5.24
N LEU A 347 9.10 -4.32 -4.42
CA LEU A 347 7.91 -4.95 -3.83
C LEU A 347 7.16 -3.97 -2.92
N HIS A 348 7.88 -3.20 -2.10
CA HIS A 348 7.31 -2.16 -1.24
C HIS A 348 6.71 -1.03 -2.05
N ASP A 349 7.39 -0.54 -3.10
CA ASP A 349 6.85 0.50 -3.98
C ASP A 349 5.55 0.06 -4.67
N VAL A 350 5.48 -1.21 -5.10
CA VAL A 350 4.24 -1.81 -5.62
C VAL A 350 3.16 -1.84 -4.54
N HIS A 351 3.49 -2.29 -3.33
CA HIS A 351 2.54 -2.35 -2.21
C HIS A 351 1.97 -0.97 -1.86
N GLU A 352 2.83 0.02 -1.68
CA GLU A 352 2.45 1.41 -1.39
C GLU A 352 1.62 1.99 -2.54
N THR A 353 2.01 1.74 -3.79
CA THR A 353 1.24 2.19 -4.95
C THR A 353 -0.18 1.61 -4.93
N MET A 354 -0.34 0.32 -4.65
CA MET A 354 -1.67 -0.33 -4.56
C MET A 354 -2.53 0.28 -3.45
N GLN A 355 -1.94 0.69 -2.32
CA GLN A 355 -2.67 1.35 -1.23
C GLN A 355 -3.28 2.70 -1.66
N THR A 356 -2.70 3.38 -2.65
CA THR A 356 -3.20 4.68 -3.13
C THR A 356 -4.45 4.58 -4.02
N TRP A 357 -4.83 3.38 -4.46
CA TRP A 357 -5.88 3.21 -5.48
C TRP A 357 -7.31 3.38 -4.93
N GLY A 358 -7.46 3.58 -3.61
CA GLY A 358 -8.77 3.72 -2.97
C GLY A 358 -9.63 2.45 -3.07
N LEU A 359 -8.99 1.29 -3.21
CA LEU A 359 -9.63 -0.03 -3.24
C LEU A 359 -9.38 -0.78 -1.93
N PRO A 360 -10.31 -1.65 -1.49
CA PRO A 360 -10.03 -2.58 -0.40
C PRO A 360 -8.82 -3.47 -0.71
N LEU A 361 -7.79 -3.40 0.12
CA LEU A 361 -6.53 -4.12 -0.01
C LEU A 361 -6.28 -4.98 1.22
N PHE A 362 -6.09 -6.28 1.03
CA PHE A 362 -5.69 -7.19 2.10
C PHE A 362 -4.18 -7.04 2.35
N ASN A 363 -3.78 -6.58 3.53
CA ASN A 363 -2.40 -6.15 3.79
C ASN A 363 -1.46 -7.32 4.12
N PHE A 364 -1.25 -8.23 3.17
CA PHE A 364 -0.46 -9.45 3.36
C PHE A 364 1.02 -9.18 3.64
N LEU A 365 1.65 -8.25 2.93
CA LEU A 365 3.08 -7.94 3.10
C LEU A 365 3.40 -7.60 4.57
N SER A 366 2.59 -6.74 5.20
CA SER A 366 2.81 -6.29 6.58
C SER A 366 2.81 -7.40 7.64
N VAL A 367 2.12 -8.51 7.38
CA VAL A 367 1.99 -9.62 8.34
C VAL A 367 2.83 -10.83 7.98
N THR A 368 3.50 -10.82 6.82
CA THR A 368 4.27 -11.96 6.32
C THR A 368 5.74 -11.64 6.06
N GLU A 369 6.14 -10.38 6.00
CA GLU A 369 7.52 -9.98 5.75
C GLU A 369 8.40 -10.03 7.00
N ASN A 370 9.63 -10.51 6.81
CA ASN A 370 10.66 -10.46 7.83
C ASN A 370 11.22 -9.04 7.98
N PRO A 371 11.05 -8.38 9.14
CA PRO A 371 11.55 -7.02 9.35
C PRO A 371 13.09 -6.94 9.36
N LEU A 372 13.79 -8.06 9.57
CA LEU A 372 15.25 -8.15 9.56
C LEU A 372 15.82 -8.55 8.19
N ALA A 373 14.96 -8.96 7.26
CA ALA A 373 15.35 -9.36 5.91
C ALA A 373 14.21 -8.97 4.95
N MET A 374 14.18 -7.70 4.54
CA MET A 374 13.11 -7.19 3.69
C MET A 374 12.97 -8.00 2.40
N GLY A 375 11.74 -8.18 1.94
CA GLY A 375 11.37 -9.02 0.80
C GLY A 375 11.31 -10.51 1.13
N GLN A 376 11.78 -10.95 2.30
CA GLN A 376 11.77 -12.35 2.72
C GLN A 376 10.58 -12.66 3.62
N TRP A 377 10.16 -13.93 3.61
CA TRP A 377 9.14 -14.43 4.53
C TRP A 377 9.61 -14.34 5.98
N LEU A 378 8.68 -14.09 6.91
CA LEU A 378 8.92 -14.31 8.34
C LEU A 378 9.46 -15.73 8.58
N PRO A 379 10.37 -15.92 9.56
CA PRO A 379 10.85 -17.24 9.89
C PRO A 379 9.71 -18.20 10.24
N GLY A 380 9.73 -19.41 9.64
CA GLY A 380 8.79 -20.48 9.95
C GLY A 380 7.42 -20.42 9.26
N ILE A 381 7.13 -19.39 8.45
CA ILE A 381 5.82 -19.26 7.79
C ILE A 381 5.84 -19.62 6.29
N SER A 382 7.01 -19.96 5.74
CA SER A 382 7.18 -20.41 4.36
C SER A 382 7.37 -21.93 4.28
N ALA A 383 6.89 -22.52 3.17
CA ALA A 383 7.15 -23.91 2.83
C ALA A 383 8.35 -24.03 1.89
N ASP A 384 8.48 -23.07 0.98
CA ASP A 384 9.62 -22.88 0.09
C ASP A 384 9.84 -21.37 -0.15
N ALA A 385 10.77 -21.02 -1.04
CA ALA A 385 11.02 -19.60 -1.36
C ALA A 385 9.79 -18.89 -1.95
N GLY A 386 8.99 -19.56 -2.77
CA GLY A 386 7.83 -18.96 -3.45
C GLY A 386 6.53 -18.97 -2.66
N HIS A 387 6.39 -19.84 -1.66
CA HIS A 387 5.09 -20.18 -1.09
C HIS A 387 5.07 -20.15 0.44
N PRO A 388 4.03 -19.54 1.04
CA PRO A 388 3.75 -19.70 2.46
C PRO A 388 3.33 -21.13 2.77
N ASN A 389 3.65 -21.62 3.96
CA ASN A 389 3.07 -22.84 4.50
C ASN A 389 1.69 -22.54 5.13
N THR A 390 1.06 -23.54 5.75
CA THR A 390 -0.24 -23.37 6.43
C THR A 390 -0.26 -22.18 7.39
N GLN A 391 0.80 -21.95 8.18
CA GLN A 391 0.87 -20.84 9.13
C GLN A 391 0.95 -19.48 8.42
N GLY A 392 1.73 -19.38 7.34
CA GLY A 392 1.78 -18.18 6.51
C GLY A 392 0.43 -17.85 5.87
N HIS A 393 -0.27 -18.86 5.35
CA HIS A 393 -1.64 -18.70 4.86
C HIS A 393 -2.61 -18.24 5.96
N THR A 394 -2.48 -18.75 7.19
CA THR A 394 -3.29 -18.28 8.33
C THR A 394 -3.04 -16.81 8.65
N LEU A 395 -1.78 -16.36 8.63
CA LEU A 395 -1.46 -14.94 8.82
C LEU A 395 -2.08 -14.06 7.74
N MET A 396 -1.98 -14.48 6.47
CA MET A 396 -2.61 -13.78 5.35
C MET A 396 -4.13 -13.67 5.55
N TYR A 397 -4.81 -14.77 5.93
CA TYR A 397 -6.25 -14.75 6.20
C TYR A 397 -6.61 -13.80 7.35
N ASN A 398 -5.85 -13.80 8.44
CA ASN A 398 -6.10 -12.93 9.59
C ASN A 398 -5.93 -11.43 9.29
N ALA A 399 -5.23 -11.08 8.21
CA ALA A 399 -5.12 -9.69 7.74
C ALA A 399 -6.33 -9.22 6.92
N ILE A 400 -7.32 -10.09 6.67
CA ILE A 400 -8.51 -9.75 5.90
C ILE A 400 -9.61 -9.24 6.84
N ASP A 401 -10.03 -7.99 6.64
CA ASP A 401 -11.26 -7.49 7.26
C ASP A 401 -12.48 -8.09 6.53
N ILE A 402 -12.98 -9.20 7.06
CA ILE A 402 -14.15 -9.89 6.49
C ILE A 402 -15.43 -9.05 6.53
N SER A 403 -15.48 -7.98 7.33
CA SER A 403 -16.66 -7.11 7.40
C SER A 403 -16.91 -6.33 6.10
N LEU A 404 -15.87 -6.18 5.28
CA LEU A 404 -15.94 -5.56 3.96
C LEU A 404 -16.91 -6.29 3.01
N PHE A 405 -17.28 -7.55 3.31
CA PHE A 405 -18.21 -8.35 2.51
C PHE A 405 -19.66 -8.27 2.97
N ALA A 406 -19.95 -7.66 4.13
CA ALA A 406 -21.26 -7.73 4.79
C ALA A 406 -22.42 -7.19 3.95
N ASN A 407 -22.15 -6.23 3.06
CA ASN A 407 -23.17 -5.51 2.29
C ASN A 407 -22.98 -5.67 0.77
N LEU A 408 -22.39 -6.78 0.31
CA LEU A 408 -22.26 -7.03 -1.11
C LEU A 408 -23.63 -7.14 -1.79
N GLN A 409 -23.86 -6.24 -2.75
CA GLN A 409 -25.06 -6.21 -3.57
C GLN A 409 -24.75 -6.70 -4.98
N CYS A 410 -25.78 -7.16 -5.70
CA CYS A 410 -25.61 -7.46 -7.11
C CYS A 410 -25.33 -6.18 -7.92
N PRO A 411 -24.50 -6.29 -8.98
CA PRO A 411 -24.20 -5.19 -9.90
C PRO A 411 -25.47 -4.51 -10.42
N LEU A 412 -25.42 -3.18 -10.60
CA LEU A 412 -26.43 -2.45 -11.35
C LEU A 412 -26.26 -2.74 -12.86
N ILE A 413 -27.37 -2.92 -13.58
CA ILE A 413 -27.40 -3.16 -15.02
C ILE A 413 -27.02 -1.90 -15.78
#